data_AF-A0A7G8DGL3-F1
#
_entry.id   AF-A0A7G8DGL3-F1
#
_cell.length_a   1.000
_cell.length_b   1.000
_cell.length_c   1.000
_cell.angle_alpha   90.00
_cell.angle_beta   90.00
_cell.angle_gamma   90.00
#
_symmetry.space_group_name_H-M   'P 1'
#
loop_
_entity.id
_entity.type
_entity.pdbx_description
1 polymer ?
#
loop_
_entity_poly.entity_id
_entity_poly.type
_entity_poly.pdbx_seq_one_letter_code
_entity_poly.pdbx_strand_id
1 'polypeptide(L)'
;MNRSQALHDIEHSSGNGELEEATYRYALIIVDLINDAAAEELLRCQTSEEVSAWIRRDALDWQAKLSDEAFAEWFEIGHSKSYGCIEQMLSCIDYEFVFELLLSMRQLD
;
A
#
# COMPACT_ATOMS: atom_id res chain seq x y z
N MET A 1 3.95 -13.18 -10.94
CA MET A 1 5.16 -12.46 -10.53
C MET A 1 5.53 -12.89 -9.11
N ASN A 2 6.76 -13.36 -8.86
CA ASN A 2 7.14 -13.87 -7.53
C ASN A 2 7.55 -12.73 -6.61
N ARG A 3 7.64 -13.00 -5.29
CA ARG A 3 7.96 -11.97 -4.28
C ARG A 3 9.25 -11.21 -4.61
N SER A 4 10.32 -11.90 -4.99
CA SER A 4 11.61 -11.24 -5.30
C SER A 4 11.51 -10.31 -6.50
N GLN A 5 10.79 -10.71 -7.55
CA GLN A 5 10.57 -9.87 -8.72
C GLN A 5 9.71 -8.65 -8.36
N ALA A 6 8.63 -8.85 -7.60
CA ALA A 6 7.76 -7.78 -7.16
C ALA A 6 8.53 -6.72 -6.34
N LEU A 7 9.36 -7.16 -5.39
CA LEU A 7 10.19 -6.26 -4.58
C LEU A 7 11.18 -5.47 -5.44
N HIS A 8 11.87 -6.15 -6.37
CA HIS A 8 12.79 -5.49 -7.28
C HIS A 8 12.10 -4.41 -8.12
N ASP A 9 10.90 -4.70 -8.64
CA ASP A 9 10.16 -3.77 -9.49
C ASP A 9 9.67 -2.54 -8.69
N ILE A 10 9.19 -2.76 -7.45
CA ILE A 10 8.80 -1.68 -6.52
C ILE A 10 10.01 -0.80 -6.16
N GLU A 11 11.14 -1.40 -5.79
CA GLU A 11 12.38 -0.68 -5.44
C GLU A 11 12.91 0.12 -6.63
N HIS A 12 12.85 -0.44 -7.83
CA HIS A 12 13.28 0.25 -9.05
C HIS A 12 12.38 1.46 -9.37
N SER A 13 11.06 1.30 -9.34
CA SER A 13 10.14 2.43 -9.59
C SER A 13 10.22 3.50 -8.51
N SER A 14 10.38 3.12 -7.23
CA SER A 14 10.65 4.07 -6.14
C SER A 14 11.97 4.81 -6.34
N GLY A 15 13.06 4.11 -6.66
CA GLY A 15 14.38 4.69 -6.90
C GLY A 15 14.45 5.67 -8.08
N ASN A 16 13.53 5.53 -9.04
CA ASN A 16 13.37 6.45 -10.17
C ASN A 16 12.42 7.64 -9.87
N GLY A 17 11.81 7.69 -8.69
CA GLY A 17 10.84 8.72 -8.31
C GLY A 17 9.48 8.57 -9.00
N GLU A 18 9.14 7.37 -9.45
CA GLU A 18 7.85 7.06 -10.09
C GLU A 18 6.75 6.77 -9.05
N LEU A 19 7.15 6.45 -7.81
CA LEU A 19 6.23 6.16 -6.71
C LEU A 19 6.35 7.21 -5.61
N GLU A 20 5.21 7.74 -5.19
CA GLU A 20 5.09 8.43 -3.91
C GLU A 20 5.33 7.43 -2.76
N GLU A 21 5.83 7.92 -1.62
CA GLU A 21 6.20 7.06 -0.49
C GLU A 21 5.01 6.23 0.02
N ALA A 22 3.82 6.82 0.05
CA ALA A 22 2.59 6.11 0.43
C ALA A 22 2.29 4.92 -0.49
N THR A 23 2.53 5.07 -1.80
CA THR A 23 2.37 3.99 -2.79
C THR A 23 3.40 2.90 -2.55
N TYR A 24 4.67 3.28 -2.40
CA TYR A 24 5.77 2.36 -2.10
C TYR A 24 5.47 1.51 -0.85
N ARG A 25 5.07 2.15 0.26
CA ARG A 25 4.75 1.45 1.51
C ARG A 25 3.61 0.45 1.36
N TYR A 26 2.51 0.84 0.70
CA TYR A 26 1.40 -0.08 0.48
C TYR A 26 1.73 -1.21 -0.49
N ALA A 27 2.55 -0.95 -1.50
CA ALA A 27 3.04 -2.00 -2.40
C ALA A 27 3.82 -3.07 -1.64
N LEU A 28 4.71 -2.68 -0.72
CA LEU A 28 5.44 -3.61 0.14
C LEU A 28 4.50 -4.42 1.06
N ILE A 29 3.56 -3.74 1.72
CA ILE A 29 2.57 -4.39 2.60
C ILE A 29 1.79 -5.47 1.83
N ILE A 30 1.35 -5.15 0.61
CA ILE A 30 0.56 -6.06 -0.21
C ILE A 30 1.38 -7.27 -0.67
N VAL A 31 2.65 -7.07 -1.07
CA VAL A 31 3.56 -8.16 -1.41
C VAL A 31 3.69 -9.16 -0.26
N ASP A 32 3.89 -8.65 0.96
CA ASP A 32 4.04 -9.50 2.14
C ASP A 32 2.73 -10.21 2.50
N LEU A 33 1.59 -9.52 2.45
CA LEU A 33 0.28 -10.11 2.76
C LEU A 33 -0.15 -11.20 1.77
N ILE A 34 0.15 -11.04 0.48
CA ILE A 34 -0.10 -12.07 -0.53
C ILE A 34 0.80 -13.27 -0.29
N ASN A 35 2.09 -13.05 -0.03
CA ASN A 35 3.06 -14.12 0.17
C ASN A 35 2.77 -14.94 1.44
N ASP A 36 2.29 -14.30 2.50
CA ASP A 36 1.95 -14.96 3.76
C ASP A 36 0.54 -15.54 3.77
N ALA A 37 -0.20 -15.45 2.65
CA ALA A 37 -1.61 -15.83 2.52
C ALA A 37 -2.51 -15.24 3.63
N ALA A 38 -2.13 -14.07 4.14
CA ALA A 38 -2.70 -13.49 5.35
C ALA A 38 -3.94 -12.61 5.09
N ALA A 39 -4.22 -12.26 3.83
CA ALA A 39 -5.29 -11.32 3.46
C ALA A 39 -6.21 -11.86 2.35
N GLU A 40 -7.13 -12.75 2.71
CA GLU A 40 -8.14 -13.29 1.77
C GLU A 40 -9.00 -12.20 1.12
N GLU A 41 -9.35 -11.13 1.85
CA GLU A 41 -10.14 -10.02 1.29
C GLU A 41 -9.39 -9.29 0.18
N LEU A 42 -8.09 -9.03 0.40
CA LEU A 42 -7.23 -8.40 -0.60
C LEU A 42 -7.10 -9.26 -1.85
N LEU A 43 -7.03 -10.59 -1.70
CA LEU A 43 -7.01 -11.54 -2.83
C LEU A 43 -8.33 -11.60 -3.61
N ARG A 44 -9.43 -11.08 -3.05
CA ARG A 44 -10.73 -11.02 -3.74
C ARG A 44 -10.94 -9.74 -4.52
N CYS A 45 -10.19 -8.67 -4.27
CA CYS A 45 -10.33 -7.40 -4.99
C CYS A 45 -10.16 -7.59 -6.51
N GLN A 46 -11.12 -7.15 -7.32
CA GLN A 46 -11.13 -7.22 -8.78
C GLN A 46 -10.98 -5.86 -9.45
N THR A 47 -10.98 -4.77 -8.68
CA THR A 47 -10.78 -3.41 -9.19
C THR A 47 -9.87 -2.58 -8.29
N SER A 48 -9.35 -1.47 -8.84
CA SER A 48 -8.57 -0.49 -8.09
C SER A 48 -9.40 0.22 -7.01
N GLU A 49 -10.71 0.39 -7.20
CA GLU A 49 -11.60 0.94 -6.15
C GLU A 49 -11.77 -0.02 -4.96
N GLU A 50 -11.84 -1.33 -5.22
CA GLU A 50 -11.90 -2.33 -4.14
C GLU A 50 -10.58 -2.38 -3.35
N VAL A 51 -9.45 -2.26 -4.04
CA VAL A 51 -8.13 -2.10 -3.42
C VAL A 51 -8.08 -0.82 -2.59
N SER A 52 -8.55 0.31 -3.13
CA SER A 52 -8.61 1.59 -2.41
C SER A 52 -9.46 1.50 -1.14
N ALA A 53 -10.62 0.85 -1.23
CA ALA A 53 -11.48 0.63 -0.07
C ALA A 53 -10.83 -0.27 0.97
N TRP A 54 -10.05 -1.28 0.55
CA TRP A 54 -9.30 -2.16 1.46
C TRP A 54 -8.17 -1.39 2.16
N ILE A 55 -7.34 -0.66 1.39
CA ILE A 55 -6.25 0.18 1.91
C ILE A 55 -6.79 1.20 2.92
N ARG A 56 -7.92 1.87 2.63
CA ARG A 56 -8.52 2.81 3.59
C ARG A 56 -8.89 2.13 4.91
N ARG A 57 -9.41 0.89 4.89
CA ARG A 57 -9.72 0.16 6.13
C ARG A 57 -8.43 -0.21 6.88
N ASP A 58 -7.44 -0.73 6.18
CA ASP A 58 -6.14 -1.07 6.78
C ASP A 58 -5.47 0.18 7.40
N ALA A 59 -5.45 1.31 6.69
CA ALA A 59 -4.95 2.60 7.17
C ALA A 59 -5.63 3.04 8.48
N LEU A 60 -6.96 2.94 8.54
CA LEU A 60 -7.74 3.31 9.72
C LEU A 60 -7.43 2.37 10.91
N ASP A 61 -7.25 1.08 10.64
CA ASP A 61 -6.86 0.10 11.66
C ASP A 61 -5.45 0.38 12.20
N TRP A 62 -4.51 0.80 11.35
CA TRP A 62 -3.17 1.22 11.77
C TRP A 62 -3.20 2.52 12.57
N GLN A 63 -3.97 3.52 12.15
CA GLN A 63 -4.10 4.77 12.91
C GLN A 63 -4.76 4.52 14.28
N ALA A 64 -5.68 3.57 14.40
CA ALA A 64 -6.25 3.20 15.69
C ALA A 64 -5.22 2.54 16.65
N LYS A 65 -4.12 2.00 16.11
CA LYS A 65 -3.07 1.27 16.87
C LYS A 65 -1.82 2.12 17.13
N LEU A 66 -1.54 3.10 16.28
CA LEU A 66 -0.34 3.95 16.33
C LEU A 66 -0.66 5.35 16.85
N SER A 67 0.36 6.09 17.31
CA SER A 67 0.21 7.54 17.48
C SER A 67 0.20 8.22 16.10
N ASP A 68 -0.36 9.42 16.02
CA ASP A 68 -0.37 10.20 14.77
C ASP A 68 1.05 10.44 14.25
N GLU A 69 2.02 10.68 15.13
CA GLU A 69 3.43 10.84 14.75
C GLU A 69 4.02 9.55 14.17
N ALA A 70 3.76 8.40 14.80
CA ALA A 70 4.26 7.11 14.33
C ALA A 70 3.63 6.71 13.00
N PHE A 71 2.33 7.00 12.81
CA PHE A 71 1.65 6.79 11.53
C PHE A 71 2.24 7.70 10.43
N ALA A 72 2.42 8.99 10.72
CA ALA A 72 2.99 9.95 9.78
C ALA A 72 4.44 9.62 9.41
N GLU A 73 5.27 9.22 10.37
CA GLU A 73 6.64 8.79 10.13
C GLU A 73 6.70 7.53 9.24
N TRP A 74 5.81 6.57 9.48
CA TRP A 74 5.83 5.31 8.73
C TRP A 74 5.51 5.49 7.23
N PHE A 75 4.61 6.41 6.92
CA PHE A 75 4.21 6.73 5.54
C PHE A 75 4.88 7.99 4.97
N GLU A 76 5.86 8.56 5.69
CA GLU A 76 6.52 9.85 5.44
C GLU A 76 5.56 11.00 5.05
N ILE A 77 4.40 11.02 5.71
CA ILE A 77 3.42 12.10 5.55
C ILE A 77 3.90 13.29 6.39
N GLY A 78 3.93 14.50 5.81
CA GLY A 78 4.38 15.70 6.51
C GLY A 78 3.73 15.89 7.90
N HIS A 79 4.53 16.24 8.91
CA HIS A 79 4.17 16.28 10.34
C HIS A 79 3.12 17.32 10.78
N SER A 80 2.26 17.81 9.89
CA SER A 80 1.24 18.81 10.26
C SER A 80 0.11 18.16 11.06
N LYS A 81 -0.09 18.64 12.29
CA LYS A 81 -1.11 18.26 13.29
C LYS A 81 -2.58 18.47 12.87
N SER A 82 -2.95 18.12 11.66
CA SER A 82 -4.31 18.30 11.15
C SER A 82 -4.98 16.95 10.93
N TYR A 83 -6.18 16.80 11.49
CA TYR A 83 -7.25 15.97 10.92
C TYR A 83 -7.07 15.89 9.40
N GLY A 84 -6.56 14.76 8.88
CA GLY A 84 -6.21 14.65 7.46
C GLY A 84 -4.96 13.86 7.11
N CYS A 85 -4.12 13.39 8.05
CA CYS A 85 -2.93 12.59 7.72
C CYS A 85 -3.27 11.34 6.89
N ILE A 86 -4.34 10.62 7.26
CA ILE A 86 -4.85 9.49 6.46
C ILE A 86 -5.31 9.96 5.09
N GLU A 87 -6.17 10.97 4.99
CA GLU A 87 -6.72 11.37 3.68
C GLU A 87 -5.63 11.93 2.76
N GLN A 88 -4.61 12.61 3.31
CA GLN A 88 -3.44 13.05 2.56
C GLN A 88 -2.64 11.85 2.05
N MET A 89 -2.33 10.88 2.91
CA MET A 89 -1.67 9.64 2.51
C MET A 89 -2.46 8.91 1.43
N LEU A 90 -3.76 8.69 1.65
CA LEU A 90 -4.65 8.02 0.71
C LEU A 90 -4.72 8.75 -0.63
N SER A 91 -4.54 10.07 -0.66
CA SER A 91 -4.48 10.84 -1.91
C SER A 91 -3.16 10.67 -2.68
N CYS A 92 -2.10 10.22 -2.00
CA CYS A 92 -0.77 9.97 -2.59
C CYS A 92 -0.58 8.52 -3.03
N ILE A 93 -1.58 7.65 -2.86
CA ILE A 93 -1.49 6.24 -3.28
C ILE A 93 -1.93 6.12 -4.74
N ASP A 94 -1.06 5.57 -5.58
CA ASP A 94 -1.41 5.08 -6.90
C ASP A 94 -2.09 3.71 -6.77
N TYR A 95 -3.43 3.74 -6.73
CA TYR A 95 -4.25 2.54 -6.59
C TYR A 95 -4.22 1.65 -7.83
N GLU A 96 -3.94 2.19 -9.02
CA GLU A 96 -3.82 1.40 -10.24
C GLU A 96 -2.53 0.60 -10.21
N PHE A 97 -1.41 1.23 -9.86
CA PHE A 97 -0.14 0.53 -9.67
C PHE A 97 -0.27 -0.62 -8.67
N VAL A 98 -0.89 -0.36 -7.52
CA VAL A 98 -1.09 -1.36 -6.47
C VAL A 98 -2.01 -2.50 -6.93
N PHE A 99 -3.06 -2.18 -7.71
CA PHE A 99 -3.95 -3.18 -8.27
C PHE A 99 -3.26 -4.04 -9.34
N GLU A 100 -2.47 -3.45 -10.22
CA GLU A 100 -1.67 -4.18 -11.22
C GLU A 100 -0.63 -5.10 -10.58
N LEU A 101 0.01 -4.65 -9.49
CA LEU A 101 0.90 -5.46 -8.66
C LEU A 101 0.17 -6.68 -8.08
N LEU A 102 -1.01 -6.47 -7.48
CA LEU A 102 -1.86 -7.52 -6.92
C LEU A 102 -2.25 -8.56 -7.99
N LEU A 103 -2.70 -8.12 -9.17
CA LEU A 103 -3.02 -9.03 -10.29
C LEU A 103 -1.79 -9.82 -10.76
N SER A 104 -0.65 -9.15 -10.89
CA SER A 104 0.60 -9.76 -11.35
C SER A 104 1.09 -10.83 -10.39
N MET A 105 0.89 -10.64 -9.08
CA MET A 105 1.29 -11.61 -8.06
C MET A 105 0.34 -12.81 -7.98
N ARG A 106 -0.97 -12.63 -8.18
CA ARG A 106 -1.96 -13.73 -8.19
C ARG A 106 -1.73 -14.76 -9.31
N GLN A 107 -1.11 -14.38 -10.41
CA GLN A 107 -0.85 -15.29 -11.55
C GLN A 107 0.20 -16.38 -11.26
N LEU A 108 0.64 -16.55 -10.01
CA LEU A 108 1.58 -17.59 -9.59
C LEU A 108 0.97 -18.78 -8.85
N ASP A 109 -0.34 -18.81 -8.65
CA ASP A 109 -1.06 -20.00 -8.18
C ASP A 109 -1.45 -20.94 -9.33
#